data_AF-A0A951CEQ7-F1
#
_entry.id   AF-A0A951CEQ7-F1
#
_cell.length_a   1.000
_cell.length_b   1.000
_cell.length_c   1.000
_cell.angle_alpha   90.00
_cell.angle_beta   90.00
_cell.angle_gamma   90.00
#
_symmetry.space_group_name_H-M   'P 1'
#
loop_
_entity.id
_entity.type
_entity.pdbx_description
1 polymer ?
#
loop_
_entity_poly.entity_id
_entity_poly.type
_entity_poly.pdbx_seq_one_letter_code
_entity_poly.pdbx_strand_id
1 'polypeptide(L)'
;MRHVLTLFLSILLLSCAAQPKWKCDGVTSPDQQLRACITSSGNPAPLNESVVQIHDVNDRVLATDDFRSSTRSNGRNVQKNQWTPDSQFFVFSTASSGGHSPWHWQTYFYSRRSNSFKELDNFTGPIIKSDFTISAPDWIEVTVQGTQSDPSDIVTGHKVKRRLSALH
;
A
#
# COMPACT_ATOMS: atom_id res chain seq x y z
N MET A 1 -35.83 -47.91 22.66
CA MET A 1 -35.29 -46.57 22.94
C MET A 1 -34.70 -46.05 21.64
N ARG A 2 -35.26 -44.99 21.06
CA ARG A 2 -34.96 -44.53 19.70
C ARG A 2 -34.36 -43.13 19.84
N HIS A 3 -33.05 -43.02 19.65
CA HIS A 3 -32.33 -41.75 19.75
C HIS A 3 -32.68 -40.86 18.56
N VAL A 4 -33.20 -39.67 18.83
CA VAL A 4 -33.38 -38.60 17.84
C VAL A 4 -32.09 -37.76 17.86
N LEU A 5 -31.35 -37.80 16.75
CA LEU A 5 -30.15 -37.01 16.54
C LEU A 5 -30.57 -35.70 15.85
N THR A 6 -30.62 -34.60 16.60
CA THR A 6 -30.95 -33.27 16.07
C THR A 6 -29.68 -32.63 15.51
N LEU A 7 -29.58 -32.54 14.18
CA LEU A 7 -28.49 -31.89 13.47
C LEU A 7 -28.73 -30.37 13.44
N PHE A 8 -27.94 -29.58 14.17
CA PHE A 8 -27.95 -28.13 14.06
C PHE A 8 -27.19 -27.70 12.79
N LEU A 9 -27.92 -27.30 11.75
CA LEU A 9 -27.38 -26.72 10.54
C LEU A 9 -27.16 -25.21 10.76
N SER A 10 -25.92 -24.82 11.06
CA SER A 10 -25.52 -23.42 11.23
C SER A 10 -25.52 -22.71 9.87
N ILE A 11 -26.54 -21.91 9.60
CA ILE A 11 -26.60 -21.05 8.41
C ILE A 11 -25.67 -19.84 8.63
N LEU A 12 -24.49 -19.86 8.03
CA LEU A 12 -23.63 -18.69 7.89
C LEU A 12 -24.30 -17.72 6.92
N LEU A 13 -25.04 -16.75 7.45
CA LEU A 13 -25.54 -15.60 6.70
C LEU A 13 -24.32 -14.75 6.28
N LEU A 14 -23.80 -14.96 5.07
CA LEU A 14 -22.98 -13.96 4.40
C LEU A 14 -23.87 -12.76 4.10
N SER A 15 -23.94 -11.83 5.04
CA SER A 15 -24.52 -10.51 4.82
C SER A 15 -23.64 -9.81 3.79
N CYS A 16 -24.08 -9.83 2.53
CA CYS A 16 -23.45 -9.06 1.47
C CYS A 16 -23.75 -7.58 1.74
N ALA A 17 -22.96 -6.96 2.63
CA ALA A 17 -23.07 -5.53 2.89
C ALA A 17 -22.86 -4.79 1.57
N ALA A 18 -23.81 -3.92 1.22
CA ALA A 18 -23.70 -3.08 0.03
C ALA A 18 -22.39 -2.27 0.13
N GLN A 19 -21.48 -2.48 -0.84
CA GLN A 19 -20.22 -1.77 -0.82
C GLN A 19 -20.44 -0.27 -1.06
N PRO A 20 -19.72 0.62 -0.35
CA PRO A 20 -19.80 2.05 -0.60
C PRO A 20 -19.50 2.35 -2.07
N LYS A 21 -20.29 3.24 -2.68
CA LYS A 21 -20.01 3.72 -4.03
C LYS A 21 -18.96 4.82 -3.96
N TRP A 22 -17.73 4.47 -4.30
CA TRP A 22 -16.60 5.38 -4.30
C TRP A 22 -16.58 6.30 -5.53
N LYS A 23 -16.10 7.53 -5.37
CA LYS A 23 -16.03 8.54 -6.46
C LYS A 23 -14.69 8.60 -7.18
N CYS A 24 -13.73 7.77 -6.78
CA CYS A 24 -12.37 7.78 -7.29
C CYS A 24 -11.92 6.36 -7.69
N ASP A 25 -10.97 6.28 -8.62
CA ASP A 25 -10.24 5.04 -8.90
C ASP A 25 -9.20 4.75 -7.82
N GLY A 26 -9.00 3.48 -7.50
CA GLY A 26 -8.13 3.07 -6.41
C GLY A 26 -8.54 1.75 -5.76
N VAL A 27 -8.05 1.53 -4.54
CA VAL A 27 -8.22 0.26 -3.82
C VAL A 27 -8.94 0.48 -2.51
N THR A 28 -10.01 -0.29 -2.30
CA THR A 28 -10.80 -0.26 -1.07
C THR A 28 -10.18 -1.19 -0.03
N SER A 29 -10.13 -0.72 1.21
CA SER A 29 -9.70 -1.52 2.37
C SER A 29 -10.57 -2.77 2.55
N PRO A 30 -10.03 -3.88 3.08
CA PRO A 30 -10.79 -5.12 3.27
C PRO A 30 -12.10 -4.94 4.07
N ASP A 31 -12.10 -4.09 5.11
CA ASP A 31 -13.26 -3.80 5.94
C ASP A 31 -14.27 -2.81 5.31
N GLN A 32 -14.01 -2.38 4.07
CA GLN A 32 -14.84 -1.46 3.29
C GLN A 32 -15.03 -0.06 3.90
N GLN A 33 -14.22 0.32 4.90
CA GLN A 33 -14.40 1.62 5.57
C GLN A 33 -13.60 2.74 4.92
N LEU A 34 -12.51 2.40 4.24
CA LEU A 34 -11.61 3.35 3.61
C LEU A 34 -11.34 2.98 2.15
N ARG A 35 -11.02 3.99 1.34
CA ARG A 35 -10.45 3.80 0.00
C ARG A 35 -9.22 4.65 -0.20
N ALA A 36 -8.19 4.05 -0.76
CA ALA A 36 -7.04 4.76 -1.26
C ALA A 36 -7.29 5.13 -2.72
N CYS A 37 -7.56 6.40 -2.97
CA CYS A 37 -7.71 7.00 -4.29
C CYS A 37 -6.33 7.33 -4.86
N ILE A 38 -6.07 6.94 -6.11
CA ILE A 38 -4.80 7.24 -6.78
C ILE A 38 -5.11 7.99 -8.07
N THR A 39 -4.79 9.28 -8.09
CA THR A 39 -4.93 10.09 -9.30
C THR A 39 -3.59 10.20 -9.98
N SER A 40 -3.54 9.91 -11.28
CA SER A 40 -2.35 10.09 -12.11
C SER A 40 -2.51 11.29 -13.04
N SER A 41 -1.46 12.09 -13.20
CA SER A 41 -1.46 13.27 -14.07
C SER A 41 -0.07 13.54 -14.64
N GLY A 42 0.02 14.44 -15.63
CA GLY A 42 1.28 14.79 -16.27
C GLY A 42 1.55 13.94 -17.51
N ASN A 43 2.80 13.52 -17.70
CA ASN A 43 3.21 12.72 -18.86
C ASN A 43 2.49 11.35 -18.90
N PRO A 44 2.49 10.66 -20.04
CA PRO A 44 2.03 9.27 -20.11
C PRO A 44 2.83 8.35 -19.17
N ALA A 45 2.18 7.27 -18.72
CA ALA A 45 2.86 6.23 -17.95
C ALA A 45 4.06 5.65 -18.73
N PRO A 46 5.18 5.30 -18.05
CA PRO A 46 5.38 5.33 -16.59
C PRO A 46 5.96 6.66 -16.07
N LEU A 47 5.93 7.74 -16.85
CA LEU A 47 6.49 9.06 -16.47
C LEU A 47 5.43 10.02 -15.90
N ASN A 48 4.21 9.54 -15.69
CA ASN A 48 3.17 10.27 -14.97
C ASN A 48 3.59 10.52 -13.52
N GLU A 49 2.83 11.35 -12.82
CA GLU A 49 2.99 11.62 -11.40
C GLU A 49 1.66 11.37 -10.68
N SER A 50 1.73 10.98 -9.41
CA SER A 50 0.55 10.53 -8.66
C SER A 50 0.23 11.40 -7.44
N VAL A 51 -1.05 11.50 -7.14
CA VAL A 51 -1.55 11.92 -5.82
C VAL A 51 -2.25 10.74 -5.18
N VAL A 52 -1.92 10.44 -3.94
CA VAL A 52 -2.57 9.39 -3.15
C VAL A 52 -3.42 10.04 -2.07
N GLN A 53 -4.70 9.71 -2.01
CA GLN A 53 -5.61 10.21 -1.00
C GLN A 53 -6.31 9.05 -0.29
N ILE A 54 -6.51 9.15 1.01
CA ILE A 54 -7.35 8.20 1.77
C ILE A 54 -8.70 8.84 2.01
N HIS A 55 -9.78 8.19 1.57
CA HIS A 55 -11.15 8.64 1.73
C HIS A 55 -11.88 7.73 2.72
N ASP A 56 -12.75 8.30 3.55
CA ASP A 56 -13.77 7.53 4.29
C ASP A 56 -15.01 7.26 3.44
N VAL A 57 -15.94 6.44 3.95
CA VAL A 57 -17.18 6.06 3.26
C VAL A 57 -18.08 7.24 2.84
N ASN A 58 -17.90 8.42 3.44
CA ASN A 58 -18.62 9.65 3.09
C ASN A 58 -17.86 10.48 2.05
N ASP A 59 -16.79 9.92 1.45
CA ASP A 59 -15.90 10.57 0.49
C ASP A 59 -15.13 11.76 1.09
N ARG A 60 -14.97 11.80 2.42
CA ARG A 60 -14.13 12.80 3.06
C ARG A 60 -12.67 12.35 3.00
N VAL A 61 -11.79 13.25 2.52
CA VAL A 61 -10.34 13.04 2.49
C VAL A 61 -9.79 13.08 3.92
N LEU A 62 -9.22 11.97 4.37
CA LEU A 62 -8.58 11.83 5.68
C LEU A 62 -7.09 12.18 5.62
N ALA A 63 -6.41 11.82 4.53
CA ALA A 63 -4.99 12.08 4.32
C ALA A 63 -4.69 12.24 2.83
N THR A 64 -3.64 12.98 2.50
CA THR A 64 -3.14 13.17 1.12
C THR A 64 -1.62 13.15 1.11
N ASP A 65 -1.05 12.49 0.12
CA ASP A 65 0.36 12.58 -0.23
C ASP A 65 0.46 12.92 -1.73
N ASP A 66 1.14 14.01 -2.06
CA ASP A 66 1.20 14.60 -3.41
C ASP A 66 2.61 14.46 -3.98
N PHE A 67 2.79 13.55 -4.93
CA PHE A 67 4.08 13.26 -5.54
C PHE A 67 4.31 14.03 -6.84
N ARG A 68 3.50 15.05 -7.14
CA ARG A 68 3.69 15.85 -8.35
C ARG A 68 4.83 16.84 -8.15
N SER A 69 5.70 16.97 -9.14
CA SER A 69 6.67 18.06 -9.14
C SER A 69 6.04 19.34 -9.67
N SER A 70 6.60 20.48 -9.27
CA SER A 70 6.20 21.78 -9.82
C SER A 70 6.36 21.84 -11.34
N THR A 71 7.38 21.16 -11.87
CA THR A 71 7.67 21.04 -13.31
C THR A 71 6.91 19.91 -14.01
N ARG A 72 6.18 19.06 -13.27
CA ARG A 72 5.49 17.85 -13.75
C ARG A 72 6.36 16.85 -14.51
N SER A 73 7.65 16.82 -14.18
CA SER A 73 8.66 16.04 -14.90
C SER A 73 9.62 15.29 -13.99
N ASN A 74 9.55 15.49 -12.68
CA ASN A 74 10.55 15.04 -11.71
C ASN A 74 9.92 14.60 -10.36
N GLY A 75 8.63 14.38 -10.33
CA GLY A 75 7.89 13.82 -9.21
C GLY A 75 7.96 12.29 -9.19
N ARG A 76 6.90 11.65 -8.71
CA ARG A 76 6.83 10.19 -8.61
C ARG A 76 5.44 9.66 -8.96
N ASN A 77 5.37 8.43 -9.49
CA ASN A 77 4.12 7.71 -9.69
C ASN A 77 4.05 6.41 -8.89
N VAL A 78 2.84 6.04 -8.49
CA VAL A 78 2.56 4.76 -7.83
C VAL A 78 2.71 3.60 -8.82
N GLN A 79 3.38 2.54 -8.38
CA GLN A 79 3.72 1.36 -9.20
C GLN A 79 2.97 0.12 -8.72
N LYS A 80 3.06 -0.15 -7.41
CA LYS A 80 2.30 -1.19 -6.73
C LYS A 80 1.62 -0.58 -5.53
N ASN A 81 0.42 -1.06 -5.22
CA ASN A 81 -0.31 -0.63 -4.04
C ASN A 81 -1.20 -1.75 -3.49
N GLN A 82 -1.40 -1.78 -2.18
CA GLN A 82 -2.18 -2.81 -1.51
C GLN A 82 -2.53 -2.40 -0.05
N TRP A 83 -3.73 -2.75 0.41
CA TRP A 83 -4.09 -2.70 1.83
C TRP A 83 -3.60 -3.93 2.59
N THR A 84 -3.25 -3.76 3.86
CA THR A 84 -3.06 -4.90 4.77
C THR A 84 -4.38 -5.65 5.00
N PRO A 85 -4.34 -6.98 5.21
CA PRO A 85 -5.53 -7.77 5.51
C PRO A 85 -6.37 -7.24 6.68
N ASP A 86 -5.72 -6.63 7.68
CA ASP A 86 -6.38 -6.04 8.85
C ASP A 86 -6.92 -4.61 8.63
N SER A 87 -6.83 -4.08 7.41
CA SER A 87 -7.29 -2.73 7.03
C SER A 87 -6.64 -1.57 7.80
N GLN A 88 -5.52 -1.82 8.51
CA GLN A 88 -4.85 -0.79 9.30
C GLN A 88 -3.84 0.02 8.50
N PHE A 89 -3.31 -0.54 7.41
CA PHE A 89 -2.29 0.12 6.60
C PHE A 89 -2.57 0.00 5.11
N PHE A 90 -2.29 1.07 4.37
CA PHE A 90 -2.24 1.05 2.91
C PHE A 90 -0.82 1.31 2.46
N VAL A 91 -0.23 0.37 1.72
CA VAL A 91 1.16 0.44 1.27
C VAL A 91 1.20 0.69 -0.22
N PHE A 92 2.14 1.51 -0.67
CA PHE A 92 2.41 1.68 -2.10
C PHE A 92 3.89 1.98 -2.37
N SER A 93 4.40 1.48 -3.49
CA SER A 93 5.73 1.80 -4.01
C SER A 93 5.62 2.81 -5.13
N THR A 94 6.68 3.60 -5.32
CA THR A 94 6.71 4.67 -6.33
C THR A 94 7.96 4.60 -7.19
N ALA A 95 7.86 5.04 -8.44
CA ALA A 95 9.01 5.28 -9.32
C ALA A 95 9.19 6.77 -9.58
N SER A 96 10.43 7.16 -9.86
CA SER A 96 10.78 8.52 -10.28
C SER A 96 10.26 8.80 -11.69
N SER A 97 9.52 9.89 -11.89
CA SER A 97 9.04 10.29 -13.21
C SER A 97 10.12 10.96 -14.07
N GLY A 98 11.18 11.48 -13.44
CA GLY A 98 12.31 12.16 -14.11
C GLY A 98 13.51 11.28 -14.41
N GLY A 99 13.44 9.99 -14.09
CA GLY A 99 14.53 9.03 -14.34
C GLY A 99 15.73 9.14 -13.37
N HIS A 100 15.70 10.04 -12.40
CA HIS A 100 16.68 10.02 -11.31
C HIS A 100 16.51 8.77 -10.45
N SER A 101 17.64 8.12 -10.14
CA SER A 101 17.70 6.89 -9.35
C SER A 101 16.67 5.84 -9.80
N PRO A 102 16.75 5.35 -11.07
CA PRO A 102 15.76 4.42 -11.63
C PRO A 102 15.72 3.06 -10.90
N TRP A 103 16.73 2.81 -10.06
CA TRP A 103 16.83 1.65 -9.19
C TRP A 103 16.05 1.81 -7.87
N HIS A 104 15.63 3.02 -7.48
CA HIS A 104 15.04 3.31 -6.17
C HIS A 104 13.51 3.42 -6.21
N TRP A 105 12.86 2.47 -5.54
CA TRP A 105 11.41 2.34 -5.47
C TRP A 105 10.87 2.76 -4.11
N GLN A 106 11.00 4.05 -3.80
CA GLN A 106 10.55 4.65 -2.54
C GLN A 106 9.14 4.15 -2.19
N THR A 107 9.02 3.55 -1.02
CA THR A 107 7.79 2.89 -0.59
C THR A 107 7.24 3.61 0.63
N TYR A 108 5.94 3.77 0.65
CA TYR A 108 5.21 4.48 1.69
C TYR A 108 4.12 3.61 2.25
N PHE A 109 3.71 3.90 3.48
CA PHE A 109 2.49 3.36 4.05
C PHE A 109 1.69 4.42 4.77
N TYR A 110 0.38 4.42 4.54
CA TYR A 110 -0.60 5.08 5.40
C TYR A 110 -0.84 4.22 6.64
N SER A 111 -0.90 4.86 7.81
CA SER A 111 -1.35 4.25 9.06
C SER A 111 -2.70 4.83 9.45
N ARG A 112 -3.72 3.97 9.56
CA ARG A 112 -5.06 4.37 9.95
C ARG A 112 -5.11 4.94 11.36
N ARG A 113 -4.32 4.38 12.27
CA ARG A 113 -4.24 4.82 13.67
C ARG A 113 -3.73 6.26 13.80
N SER A 114 -2.71 6.61 13.03
CA SER A 114 -2.10 7.95 13.06
C SER A 114 -2.70 8.90 12.03
N ASN A 115 -3.54 8.39 11.13
CA ASN A 115 -4.08 9.10 9.98
C ASN A 115 -3.02 9.85 9.17
N SER A 116 -1.89 9.18 8.90
CA SER A 116 -0.74 9.79 8.22
C SER A 116 0.03 8.79 7.37
N PHE A 117 0.71 9.30 6.35
CA PHE A 117 1.68 8.55 5.56
C PHE A 117 3.06 8.59 6.20
N LYS A 118 3.82 7.51 6.02
CA LYS A 118 5.23 7.39 6.40
C LYS A 118 6.01 6.71 5.29
N GLU A 119 7.27 7.10 5.11
CA GLU A 119 8.20 6.43 4.22
C GLU A 119 8.76 5.17 4.89
N LEU A 120 8.61 4.02 4.23
CA LEU A 120 9.06 2.72 4.70
C LEU A 120 10.58 2.60 4.66
N ASP A 121 11.23 3.24 3.67
CA ASP A 121 12.69 3.25 3.52
C ASP A 121 13.41 3.71 4.79
N ASN A 122 12.80 4.60 5.60
CA ASN A 122 13.33 5.01 6.91
C ASN A 122 13.48 3.87 7.93
N PHE A 123 12.78 2.75 7.73
CA PHE A 123 12.77 1.59 8.64
C PHE A 123 13.42 0.34 8.05
N THR A 124 13.63 0.32 6.72
CA THR A 124 14.16 -0.84 5.99
C THR A 124 15.50 -0.57 5.31
N GLY A 125 15.81 0.70 5.02
CA GLY A 125 16.82 1.09 4.04
C GLY A 125 16.24 1.22 2.62
N PRO A 126 17.04 1.66 1.64
CA PRO A 126 16.58 1.97 0.28
C PRO A 126 16.00 0.75 -0.44
N ILE A 127 14.76 0.84 -0.91
CA ILE A 127 14.07 -0.28 -1.57
C ILE A 127 14.39 -0.32 -3.07
N ILE A 128 14.81 -1.48 -3.57
CA ILE A 128 15.36 -1.63 -4.94
C ILE A 128 14.47 -2.43 -5.91
N LYS A 129 13.29 -2.88 -5.46
CA LYS A 129 12.26 -3.50 -6.31
C LYS A 129 10.91 -2.84 -6.05
N SER A 130 10.13 -2.62 -7.11
CA SER A 130 8.76 -2.08 -7.01
C SER A 130 7.81 -3.03 -6.26
N ASP A 131 8.10 -4.33 -6.34
CA ASP A 131 7.30 -5.38 -5.73
C ASP A 131 7.62 -5.56 -4.25
N PHE A 132 6.56 -5.62 -3.46
CA PHE A 132 6.55 -6.04 -2.07
C PHE A 132 5.48 -7.12 -1.86
N THR A 133 5.55 -7.84 -0.74
CA THR A 133 4.51 -8.80 -0.33
C THR A 133 3.94 -8.40 1.01
N ILE A 134 2.61 -8.44 1.12
CA ILE A 134 1.88 -8.24 2.37
C ILE A 134 1.33 -9.58 2.85
N SER A 135 1.49 -9.86 4.14
CA SER A 135 0.89 -11.02 4.81
C SER A 135 0.25 -10.64 6.14
N ALA A 136 -0.71 -11.43 6.59
CA ALA A 136 -1.50 -11.12 7.77
C ALA A 136 -0.65 -11.07 9.07
N PRO A 137 -0.98 -10.18 10.02
CA PRO A 137 -2.01 -9.15 9.89
C PRO A 137 -1.52 -7.95 9.06
N ASP A 138 -0.26 -7.56 9.24
CA ASP A 138 0.32 -6.32 8.74
C ASP A 138 1.84 -6.45 8.44
N TRP A 139 2.29 -7.65 8.06
CA TRP A 139 3.68 -7.88 7.71
C TRP A 139 3.95 -7.48 6.27
N ILE A 140 5.04 -6.76 6.07
CA ILE A 140 5.56 -6.41 4.76
C ILE A 140 6.95 -7.02 4.56
N GLU A 141 7.18 -7.59 3.37
CA GLU A 141 8.49 -8.00 2.89
C GLU A 141 8.86 -7.18 1.64
N VAL A 142 10.03 -6.55 1.68
CA VAL A 142 10.61 -5.73 0.61
C VAL A 142 12.02 -6.21 0.26
N THR A 143 12.51 -5.86 -0.92
CA THR A 143 13.92 -6.06 -1.30
C THR A 143 14.65 -4.73 -1.21
N VAL A 144 15.67 -4.65 -0.37
CA VAL A 144 16.44 -3.43 -0.10
C VAL A 144 17.87 -3.53 -0.62
N GLN A 145 18.52 -2.39 -0.78
CA GLN A 145 19.90 -2.28 -1.23
C GLN A 145 20.87 -3.08 -0.34
N GLY A 146 21.88 -3.64 -0.98
CA GLY A 146 23.02 -4.27 -0.37
C GLY A 146 22.84 -5.77 -0.17
N THR A 147 23.96 -6.45 -0.10
CA THR A 147 24.11 -7.85 0.31
C THR A 147 25.13 -7.92 1.45
N GLN A 148 25.33 -9.09 2.04
CA GLN A 148 26.35 -9.27 3.07
C GLN A 148 27.77 -9.00 2.54
N SER A 149 28.04 -9.33 1.28
CA SER A 149 29.36 -9.14 0.64
C SER A 149 29.52 -7.77 -0.01
N ASP A 150 28.43 -7.12 -0.40
CA ASP A 150 28.44 -5.81 -1.07
C ASP A 150 27.26 -4.96 -0.60
N PRO A 151 27.46 -4.05 0.37
CA PRO A 151 26.43 -3.14 0.85
C PRO A 151 25.91 -2.16 -0.21
N SER A 152 26.61 -1.98 -1.34
CA SER A 152 26.22 -1.06 -2.39
C SER A 152 25.34 -1.70 -3.47
N ASP A 153 25.17 -3.03 -3.47
CA ASP A 153 24.45 -3.75 -4.50
C ASP A 153 22.99 -3.28 -4.65
N ILE A 154 22.68 -2.74 -5.84
CA ILE A 154 21.35 -2.28 -6.24
C ILE A 154 20.66 -3.24 -7.22
N VAL A 155 21.29 -4.37 -7.55
CA VAL A 155 20.76 -5.32 -8.53
C VAL A 155 20.04 -6.46 -7.82
N THR A 156 20.70 -7.09 -6.84
CA THR A 156 20.18 -8.26 -6.12
C THR A 156 19.49 -7.84 -4.83
N GLY A 157 20.19 -7.07 -3.99
CA GLY A 157 19.76 -6.64 -2.66
C GLY A 157 19.56 -7.81 -1.70
N HIS A 158 18.83 -7.53 -0.62
CA HIS A 158 18.37 -8.56 0.33
C HIS A 158 16.95 -8.30 0.79
N LYS A 159 16.28 -9.36 1.25
CA LYS A 159 14.91 -9.26 1.74
C LYS A 159 14.88 -8.76 3.17
N VAL A 160 14.02 -7.79 3.43
CA VAL A 160 13.73 -7.28 4.77
C VAL A 160 12.24 -7.45 5.05
N LYS A 161 11.94 -8.12 6.15
CA LYS A 161 10.57 -8.30 6.66
C LYS A 161 10.36 -7.42 7.90
N ARG A 162 9.27 -6.66 7.92
CA ARG A 162 8.87 -5.76 9.02
C ARG A 162 7.38 -5.88 9.31
N ARG A 163 7.01 -5.58 10.55
CA ARG A 163 5.62 -5.46 10.97
C ARG A 163 5.25 -3.98 11.03
N LEU A 164 4.28 -3.53 10.23
CA LEU A 164 3.98 -2.11 10.08
C LEU A 164 3.52 -1.45 11.39
N SER A 165 2.75 -2.17 12.22
CA SER A 165 2.34 -1.69 13.55
C SER A 165 3.48 -1.47 14.54
N ALA A 166 4.68 -1.99 14.29
CA ALA A 166 5.85 -1.75 15.11
C ALA A 166 6.65 -0.50 14.68
N LEU A 167 6.32 0.12 13.53
CA LEU A 167 7.06 1.25 12.96
C LEU A 167 6.43 2.57 13.43
N HIS A 168 7.06 3.20 14.44
CA HIS A 168 6.59 4.46 15.04
C HIS A 168 7.58 5.58 14.77
#